data_AF-A0A4Z1BEG3-F1
#
_entry.id   AF-A0A4Z1BEG3-F1
#
_cell.length_a   1.000
_cell.length_b   1.000
_cell.length_c   1.000
_cell.angle_alpha   90.00
_cell.angle_beta   90.00
_cell.angle_gamma   90.00
#
_symmetry.space_group_name_H-M   'P 1'
#
loop_
_entity.id
_entity.type
_entity.pdbx_description
1 polymer ?
#
loop_
_entity_poly.entity_id
_entity_poly.type
_entity_poly.pdbx_seq_one_letter_code
_entity_poly.pdbx_strand_id
1 'polypeptide(L)'
;MYLPTYASLFPGARLGTPERRRDADAPRDPFSFLLPGAGFGGNAFAAEPQRTAADGPLLANDLHVGLTVPSLFYLARLQLQGGGVIGATVPGLPLVLSGRNPRLSWGITPLDLDDADIAIEEVQPGNPDRYRGPQGWTPFQTRTEVIRVLDAPPRTITLRDTLNGPVVPGLDPGLRDVTPIGHVAALRWTGLSRQDTTMTALMGLMRAQGADQAGRALAGVVAPALNVTLAE
;
A
#
# COMPACT_ATOMS: atom_id res chain seq x y z
N MET A 1 -5.53 10.66 -26.47
CA MET A 1 -6.03 9.33 -26.86
C MET A 1 -6.95 8.90 -25.73
N TYR A 2 -8.26 8.79 -25.97
CA TYR A 2 -9.21 8.40 -24.92
C TYR A 2 -9.10 6.89 -24.68
N LEU A 3 -9.11 6.47 -23.41
CA LEU A 3 -9.24 5.05 -23.09
C LEU A 3 -10.60 4.53 -23.59
N PRO A 4 -10.67 3.29 -24.09
CA PRO A 4 -11.92 2.68 -24.48
C PRO A 4 -12.89 2.60 -23.28
N THR A 5 -14.20 2.61 -23.55
CA THR A 5 -15.18 2.41 -22.48
C THR A 5 -15.00 1.01 -21.89
N TYR A 6 -15.12 0.85 -20.57
CA TYR A 6 -14.89 -0.43 -19.89
C TYR A 6 -15.69 -1.59 -20.51
N ALA A 7 -16.96 -1.35 -20.86
CA ALA A 7 -17.82 -2.35 -21.50
C ALA A 7 -17.28 -2.86 -22.85
N SER A 8 -16.52 -2.03 -23.58
CA SER A 8 -15.93 -2.44 -24.87
C SER A 8 -14.75 -3.40 -24.70
N LEU A 9 -14.16 -3.52 -23.50
CA LEU A 9 -13.14 -4.52 -23.19
C LEU A 9 -13.72 -5.93 -23.06
N PHE A 10 -15.04 -6.05 -22.85
CA PHE A 10 -15.73 -7.32 -22.61
C PHE A 10 -16.95 -7.49 -23.53
N PRO A 11 -16.76 -7.58 -24.86
CA PRO A 11 -17.86 -7.65 -25.82
C PRO A 11 -18.73 -8.90 -25.57
N GLY A 12 -20.04 -8.68 -25.37
CA GLY A 12 -21.02 -9.75 -25.12
C GLY A 12 -20.96 -10.35 -23.72
N ALA A 13 -20.12 -9.83 -22.83
CA ALA A 13 -20.04 -10.32 -21.47
C ALA A 13 -21.28 -9.94 -20.66
N ARG A 14 -21.65 -10.82 -19.73
CA ARG A 14 -22.77 -10.59 -18.80
C ARG A 14 -22.22 -10.15 -17.46
N LEU A 15 -22.70 -9.02 -16.96
CA LEU A 15 -22.46 -8.60 -15.58
C LEU A 15 -23.54 -9.21 -14.68
N GLY A 16 -23.18 -9.45 -13.41
CA GLY A 16 -24.15 -9.84 -12.40
C GLY A 16 -25.13 -8.72 -12.07
N THR A 17 -26.17 -9.01 -11.30
CA THR A 17 -27.00 -7.96 -10.69
C THR A 17 -26.13 -7.16 -9.74
N PRO A 18 -26.07 -5.81 -9.88
CA PRO A 18 -25.29 -4.99 -8.96
C PRO A 18 -25.71 -5.23 -7.52
N GLU A 19 -24.75 -5.38 -6.62
CA GLU A 19 -25.08 -5.52 -5.21
C GLU A 19 -25.68 -4.21 -4.70
N ARG A 20 -26.81 -4.30 -3.99
CA ARG A 20 -27.40 -3.14 -3.34
C ARG A 20 -26.49 -2.75 -2.19
N ARG A 21 -25.57 -1.82 -2.45
CA ARG A 21 -24.69 -1.25 -1.44
C ARG A 21 -25.59 -0.60 -0.40
N ARG A 22 -25.63 -1.16 0.82
CA ARG A 22 -26.01 -0.34 1.96
C ARG A 22 -24.91 0.70 2.05
N ASP A 23 -25.27 1.98 2.09
CA ASP A 23 -24.35 2.96 2.65
C ASP A 23 -23.85 2.37 3.96
N ALA A 24 -22.55 2.12 4.06
CA ALA A 24 -22.00 1.67 5.31
C ALA A 24 -22.36 2.78 6.31
N ASP A 25 -23.17 2.45 7.33
CA ASP A 25 -23.36 3.32 8.48
C ASP A 25 -21.98 3.54 9.12
N ALA A 26 -21.20 4.51 8.63
CA ALA A 26 -19.99 4.97 9.28
C ALA A 26 -20.43 6.06 10.27
N PRO A 27 -20.27 5.85 11.59
CA PRO A 27 -18.94 6.01 12.18
C PRO A 27 -18.71 5.27 13.53
N ARG A 28 -18.78 3.93 13.61
CA ARG A 28 -18.45 3.19 14.86
C ARG A 28 -17.69 1.88 14.70
N ASP A 29 -17.14 1.58 13.53
CA ASP A 29 -16.27 0.41 13.40
C ASP A 29 -14.86 0.75 13.91
N PRO A 30 -14.35 0.10 14.98
CA PRO A 30 -12.99 0.31 15.46
C PRO A 30 -11.92 -0.05 14.41
N PHE A 31 -12.28 -0.77 13.35
CA PHE A 31 -11.40 -1.13 12.22
C PHE A 31 -11.61 -0.26 10.97
N SER A 32 -12.42 0.79 11.04
CA SER A 32 -12.69 1.71 9.92
C SER A 32 -11.42 2.35 9.32
N PHE A 33 -10.34 2.45 10.07
CA PHE A 33 -9.03 2.91 9.57
C PHE A 33 -8.38 1.94 8.56
N LEU A 34 -8.86 0.69 8.46
CA LEU A 34 -8.45 -0.28 7.43
C LEU A 34 -9.25 -0.12 6.13
N LEU A 35 -10.29 0.71 6.12
CA LEU A 35 -11.08 0.93 4.90
C LEU A 35 -10.26 1.69 3.86
N PRO A 36 -10.33 1.28 2.58
CA PRO A 36 -9.71 2.03 1.49
C PRO A 36 -10.15 3.50 1.51
N GLY A 37 -9.19 4.43 1.47
CA GLY A 37 -9.44 5.87 1.46
C GLY A 37 -9.79 6.50 2.82
N ALA A 38 -9.83 5.75 3.92
CA ALA A 38 -10.23 6.26 5.24
C ALA A 38 -9.11 6.97 6.03
N GLY A 39 -8.44 7.94 5.41
CA GLY A 39 -7.67 8.95 6.15
C GLY A 39 -6.17 8.65 6.33
N PHE A 40 -5.51 8.17 5.28
CA PHE A 40 -4.05 8.27 5.18
C PHE A 40 -3.70 9.50 4.35
N GLY A 41 -3.04 10.49 4.95
CA GLY A 41 -2.67 11.75 4.32
C GLY A 41 -1.53 12.43 5.06
N GLY A 42 -1.26 13.68 4.75
CA GLY A 42 -0.37 14.49 5.58
C GLY A 42 0.18 15.71 4.85
N ASN A 43 0.74 16.61 5.65
CA ASN A 43 1.45 17.78 5.18
C ASN A 43 2.94 17.65 5.49
N ALA A 44 3.78 18.15 4.60
CA ALA A 44 5.20 18.34 4.87
C ALA A 44 5.68 19.65 4.25
N PHE A 45 6.53 20.35 4.98
CA PHE A 45 7.12 21.63 4.58
C PHE A 45 8.59 21.65 4.99
N ALA A 46 9.43 22.18 4.11
CA ALA A 46 10.82 22.47 4.40
C ALA A 46 11.15 23.92 3.98
N ALA A 47 12.03 24.56 4.76
CA ALA A 47 12.58 25.86 4.45
C ALA A 47 14.10 25.85 4.58
N GLU A 48 14.75 26.47 3.60
CA GLU A 48 16.19 26.76 3.61
C GLU A 48 16.52 27.79 4.71
N PRO A 49 17.77 27.79 5.24
CA PRO A 49 18.20 28.70 6.31
C PRO A 49 17.80 30.16 6.11
N GLN A 50 17.96 30.68 4.89
CA GLN A 50 17.68 32.08 4.52
C GLN A 50 16.19 32.46 4.61
N ARG A 51 15.30 31.48 4.77
CA ARG A 51 13.84 31.65 4.89
C ARG A 51 13.35 31.39 6.32
N THR A 52 14.25 31.22 7.27
CA THR A 52 13.93 30.94 8.68
C THR A 52 14.44 32.03 9.59
N ALA A 53 13.79 32.24 10.73
CA ALA A 53 14.23 33.19 11.73
C ALA A 53 15.46 32.71 12.53
N ALA A 54 15.82 31.43 12.40
CA ALA A 54 16.89 30.79 13.17
C ALA A 54 18.18 30.59 12.35
N ASP A 55 18.23 31.09 11.11
CA ASP A 55 19.34 30.91 10.16
C ASP A 55 19.76 29.43 9.99
N GLY A 56 18.78 28.51 10.08
CA GLY A 56 18.99 27.06 9.97
C GLY A 56 17.86 26.37 9.24
N PRO A 57 18.06 25.15 8.72
CA PRO A 57 17.00 24.41 8.04
C PRO A 57 15.81 24.16 8.98
N LEU A 58 14.61 24.28 8.43
CA LEU A 58 13.37 23.95 9.14
C LEU A 58 12.63 22.86 8.36
N LEU A 59 12.15 21.85 9.07
CA LEU A 59 11.22 20.86 8.55
C LEU A 59 10.03 20.70 9.50
N ALA A 60 8.83 20.74 8.94
CA ALA A 60 7.59 20.42 9.63
C ALA A 60 6.88 19.30 8.87
N ASN A 61 6.49 18.24 9.57
CA ASN A 61 5.75 17.12 8.99
C ASN A 61 4.61 16.73 9.93
N ASP A 62 3.41 16.68 9.35
CA ASP A 62 2.14 16.42 10.01
C ASP A 62 1.47 15.27 9.27
N LEU A 63 1.72 14.04 9.73
CA LEU A 63 1.18 12.81 9.16
C LEU A 63 -0.24 12.59 9.64
N HIS A 64 -1.18 12.40 8.71
CA HIS A 64 -2.59 12.16 9.02
C HIS A 64 -2.88 10.67 8.90
N VAL A 65 -3.27 10.07 10.02
CA VAL A 65 -3.73 8.68 10.09
C VAL A 65 -4.95 8.59 11.00
N GLY A 66 -5.81 7.61 10.76
CA GLY A 66 -6.90 7.28 11.66
C GLY A 66 -6.39 7.04 13.10
N LEU A 67 -7.06 7.65 14.08
CA LEU A 67 -6.73 7.47 15.49
C LEU A 67 -7.10 6.05 15.94
N THR A 68 -6.13 5.33 16.49
CA THR A 68 -6.25 3.94 16.92
C THR A 68 -5.74 3.77 18.36
N VAL A 69 -6.16 2.70 19.02
CA VAL A 69 -5.63 2.29 20.34
C VAL A 69 -5.10 0.86 20.21
N PRO A 70 -3.78 0.62 20.32
CA PRO A 70 -2.72 1.60 20.54
C PRO A 70 -2.50 2.53 19.33
N SER A 71 -1.88 3.70 19.57
CA SER A 71 -1.50 4.63 18.50
C SER A 71 -0.58 3.95 17.50
N LEU A 72 -0.83 4.14 16.20
CA LEU A 72 0.02 3.64 15.13
C LEU A 72 1.44 4.20 15.21
N PHE A 73 1.57 5.52 15.46
CA PHE A 73 2.86 6.17 15.61
C PHE A 73 3.22 6.37 17.07
N TYR A 74 4.51 6.18 17.37
CA TYR A 74 5.13 6.57 18.64
C TYR A 74 6.51 7.19 18.39
N LEU A 75 7.00 7.96 19.37
CA LEU A 75 8.32 8.59 19.28
C LEU A 75 9.39 7.65 19.82
N ALA A 76 10.48 7.50 19.07
CA ALA A 76 11.63 6.73 19.46
C ALA A 76 12.93 7.45 19.11
N ARG A 77 13.99 7.12 19.86
CA ARG A 77 15.38 7.46 19.51
C ARG A 77 16.18 6.17 19.41
N LEU A 78 16.79 5.97 18.25
CA LEU A 78 17.72 4.89 17.98
C LEU A 78 19.15 5.42 18.10
N GLN A 79 19.97 4.77 18.92
CA GLN A 79 21.39 5.09 19.03
C GLN A 79 22.17 4.07 18.18
N LEU A 80 22.57 4.49 16.99
CA LEU A 80 23.33 3.65 16.04
C LEU A 80 24.81 3.98 16.13
N GLN A 81 25.67 3.09 15.62
CA GLN A 81 27.11 3.37 15.53
C GLN A 81 27.41 4.64 14.71
N GLY A 82 26.61 4.92 13.68
CA GLY A 82 26.74 6.11 12.83
C GLY A 82 26.09 7.39 13.38
N GLY A 83 25.53 7.36 14.60
CA GLY A 83 24.88 8.50 15.22
C GLY A 83 23.45 8.21 15.72
N GLY A 84 22.90 9.18 16.45
CA GLY A 84 21.53 9.10 16.95
C GLY A 84 20.51 9.48 15.88
N VAL A 85 19.43 8.71 15.77
CA VAL A 85 18.27 8.99 14.93
C VAL A 85 17.04 9.11 15.82
N ILE A 86 16.23 10.15 15.66
CA ILE A 86 15.06 10.40 16.52
C ILE A 86 13.86 10.85 15.69
N GLY A 87 12.66 10.37 16.05
CA GLY A 87 11.42 10.79 15.43
C GLY A 87 10.27 9.82 15.66
N ALA A 88 9.28 9.87 14.78
CA ALA A 88 8.11 9.00 14.79
C ALA A 88 8.39 7.67 14.06
N THR A 89 7.89 6.58 14.62
CA THR A 89 8.02 5.22 14.11
C THR A 89 6.73 4.43 14.37
N VAL A 90 6.63 3.25 13.75
CA VAL A 90 5.50 2.32 13.87
C VAL A 90 5.99 1.04 14.56
N PRO A 91 5.19 0.43 15.46
CA PRO A 91 5.57 -0.82 16.12
C PRO A 91 5.99 -1.92 15.14
N GLY A 92 7.10 -2.60 15.44
CA GLY A 92 7.65 -3.67 14.61
C GLY A 92 8.58 -3.22 13.48
N LEU A 93 8.69 -1.90 13.20
CA LEU A 93 9.61 -1.39 12.20
C LEU A 93 10.92 -0.88 12.83
N PRO A 94 12.11 -1.27 12.33
CA PRO A 94 13.39 -0.73 12.77
C PRO A 94 13.71 0.61 12.09
N LEU A 95 12.71 1.48 11.91
CA LEU A 95 12.78 2.69 11.10
C LEU A 95 12.26 3.90 11.87
N VAL A 96 12.82 5.09 11.61
CA VAL A 96 12.21 6.37 11.93
C VAL A 96 11.65 6.95 10.63
N LEU A 97 10.33 7.00 10.53
CA LEU A 97 9.62 7.35 9.31
C LEU A 97 9.54 8.85 9.08
N SER A 98 9.41 9.62 10.18
CA SER A 98 9.49 11.08 10.16
C SER A 98 10.39 11.51 11.31
N GLY A 99 11.44 12.27 11.04
CA GLY A 99 12.42 12.57 12.07
C GLY A 99 13.71 13.17 11.53
N ARG A 100 14.79 12.94 12.27
CA ARG A 100 16.11 13.46 11.90
C ARG A 100 17.26 12.61 12.44
N ASN A 101 18.40 12.79 11.80
CA ASN A 101 19.72 12.48 12.33
C ASN A 101 20.50 13.80 12.56
N PRO A 102 21.79 13.79 12.94
CA PRO A 102 22.53 15.03 13.20
C PRO A 102 22.75 15.95 12.00
N ARG A 103 22.52 15.45 10.78
CA ARG A 103 22.86 16.13 9.52
C ARG A 103 21.65 16.44 8.65
N LEU A 104 20.60 15.63 8.75
CA LEU A 104 19.45 15.67 7.87
C LEU A 104 18.17 15.43 8.66
N SER A 105 17.13 16.18 8.32
CA SER A 105 15.75 15.90 8.73
C SER A 105 14.92 15.48 7.53
N TRP A 106 13.94 14.61 7.78
CA TRP A 106 13.00 14.14 6.77
C TRP A 106 11.59 14.04 7.33
N GLY A 107 10.63 14.37 6.48
CA GLY A 107 9.22 14.10 6.69
C GLY A 107 8.70 13.24 5.56
N ILE A 108 7.77 12.34 5.86
CA ILE A 108 7.09 11.56 4.84
C ILE A 108 5.63 11.97 4.77
N THR A 109 5.07 11.93 3.58
CA THR A 109 3.62 11.97 3.37
C THR A 109 3.25 10.90 2.35
N PRO A 110 2.00 10.40 2.36
CA PRO A 110 1.53 9.50 1.32
C PRO A 110 1.61 10.21 -0.03
N LEU A 111 1.93 9.46 -1.08
CA LEU A 111 1.86 9.96 -2.45
C LEU A 111 0.67 9.29 -3.15
N ASP A 112 -0.24 10.11 -3.66
CA ASP A 112 -1.36 9.67 -4.50
C ASP A 112 -0.85 9.34 -5.92
N LEU A 113 -0.14 8.22 -6.02
CA LEU A 113 0.33 7.59 -7.25
C LEU A 113 -0.53 6.35 -7.52
N ASP A 114 -0.82 6.10 -8.80
CA ASP A 114 -1.35 4.82 -9.24
C ASP A 114 -0.24 3.75 -9.20
N ASP A 115 -0.27 2.88 -8.18
CA ASP A 115 0.68 1.79 -7.97
C ASP A 115 0.03 0.40 -7.97
N ALA A 116 -1.29 0.34 -8.19
CA ALA A 116 -2.10 -0.87 -8.12
C ALA A 116 -3.17 -0.93 -9.22
N ASP A 117 -3.14 -2.01 -10.00
CA ASP A 117 -4.13 -2.33 -11.03
C ASP A 117 -5.02 -3.52 -10.62
N ILE A 118 -6.26 -3.52 -11.11
CA ILE A 118 -7.14 -4.70 -11.09
C ILE A 118 -7.17 -5.34 -12.48
N ALA A 119 -6.62 -6.55 -12.59
CA ALA A 119 -6.70 -7.38 -13.78
C ALA A 119 -7.96 -8.27 -13.74
N ILE A 120 -8.71 -8.31 -14.83
CA ILE A 120 -9.92 -9.15 -14.96
C ILE A 120 -9.57 -10.39 -15.80
N GLU A 121 -9.46 -11.52 -15.13
CA GLU A 121 -8.96 -12.77 -15.70
C GLU A 121 -10.15 -13.64 -16.16
N GLU A 122 -10.18 -14.04 -17.43
CA GLU A 122 -11.19 -14.98 -17.94
C GLU A 122 -10.91 -16.38 -17.40
N VAL A 123 -11.89 -17.00 -16.73
CA VAL A 123 -11.82 -18.37 -16.23
C VAL A 123 -12.19 -19.34 -17.35
N GLN A 124 -11.45 -20.45 -17.48
CA GLN A 124 -11.70 -21.42 -18.54
C GLN A 124 -13.12 -22.02 -18.41
N PRO A 125 -13.96 -21.94 -19.47
CA PRO A 125 -15.25 -22.62 -19.47
C PRO A 125 -15.08 -24.13 -19.26
N GLY A 126 -15.78 -24.69 -18.28
CA GLY A 126 -15.70 -26.11 -17.91
C GLY A 126 -14.48 -26.50 -17.07
N ASN A 127 -13.56 -25.59 -16.78
CA ASN A 127 -12.43 -25.85 -15.87
C ASN A 127 -12.12 -24.60 -15.01
N PRO A 128 -12.68 -24.52 -13.78
CA PRO A 128 -12.55 -23.33 -12.93
C PRO A 128 -11.17 -23.16 -12.28
N ASP A 129 -10.23 -24.09 -12.50
CA ASP A 129 -8.86 -24.05 -11.98
C ASP A 129 -7.87 -23.46 -12.98
N ARG A 130 -8.35 -22.95 -14.12
CA ARG A 130 -7.52 -22.32 -15.15
C ARG A 130 -8.10 -20.97 -15.57
N TYR A 131 -7.23 -20.06 -15.96
CA TYR A 131 -7.57 -18.74 -16.50
C TYR A 131 -6.84 -18.49 -17.82
N ARG A 132 -7.29 -17.50 -18.60
CA ARG A 132 -6.66 -17.11 -19.86
C ARG A 132 -5.37 -16.34 -19.60
N GLY A 133 -4.24 -17.04 -19.60
CA GLY A 133 -2.92 -16.43 -19.56
C GLY A 133 -2.38 -16.05 -20.95
N PRO A 134 -1.19 -15.43 -21.02
CA PRO A 134 -0.58 -14.99 -22.29
C PRO A 134 -0.33 -16.11 -23.30
N GLN A 135 -0.14 -17.34 -22.82
CA GLN A 135 0.14 -18.53 -23.63
C GLN A 135 -1.11 -19.44 -23.77
N GLY A 136 -2.29 -18.93 -23.42
CA GLY A 136 -3.54 -19.68 -23.37
C GLY A 136 -3.93 -20.08 -21.94
N TRP A 137 -4.77 -21.12 -21.82
CA TRP A 137 -5.30 -21.55 -20.53
C TRP A 137 -4.18 -21.97 -19.57
N THR A 138 -4.05 -21.25 -18.47
CA THR A 138 -2.98 -21.37 -17.49
C THR A 138 -3.59 -21.75 -16.14
N PRO A 139 -3.04 -22.72 -15.39
CA PRO A 139 -3.54 -23.06 -14.07
C PRO A 139 -3.33 -21.90 -13.08
N PHE A 140 -4.28 -21.68 -12.18
CA PHE A 140 -4.05 -20.82 -11.02
C PHE A 140 -2.98 -21.46 -10.12
N GLN A 141 -2.07 -20.64 -9.58
CA GLN A 141 -1.28 -21.07 -8.43
C GLN A 141 -2.23 -21.12 -7.23
N THR A 142 -2.39 -22.28 -6.62
CA THR A 142 -3.39 -22.49 -5.58
C THR A 142 -2.72 -22.93 -4.28
N ARG A 143 -3.09 -22.30 -3.16
CA ARG A 143 -2.73 -22.75 -1.82
C ARG A 143 -3.96 -22.80 -0.92
N THR A 144 -3.94 -23.74 0.00
CA THR A 144 -5.00 -23.92 0.98
C THR A 144 -4.51 -23.44 2.34
N GLU A 145 -5.28 -22.55 2.97
CA GLU A 145 -4.97 -22.02 4.29
C GLU A 145 -6.07 -22.43 5.28
N VAL A 146 -5.67 -22.76 6.51
CA VAL A 146 -6.60 -23.16 7.59
C VAL A 146 -6.65 -22.07 8.65
N ILE A 147 -7.76 -21.33 8.67
CA ILE A 147 -8.05 -20.31 9.67
C ILE A 147 -8.61 -21.01 10.91
N ARG A 148 -7.86 -20.98 12.01
CA ARG A 148 -8.35 -21.43 13.31
C ARG A 148 -9.26 -20.37 13.91
N VAL A 149 -10.45 -20.76 14.34
CA VAL A 149 -11.45 -19.85 14.92
C VAL A 149 -11.62 -20.20 16.39
N LEU A 150 -11.54 -19.18 17.27
CA LEU A 150 -11.78 -19.38 18.70
C LEU A 150 -13.20 -19.93 18.89
N ASP A 151 -13.31 -21.00 19.70
CA ASP A 151 -14.57 -21.66 20.03
C ASP A 151 -15.40 -22.16 18.82
N ALA A 152 -14.77 -22.37 17.66
CA ALA A 152 -15.43 -22.90 16.47
C ALA A 152 -14.52 -23.81 15.63
N PRO A 153 -15.09 -24.68 14.77
CA PRO A 153 -14.30 -25.47 13.82
C PRO A 153 -13.44 -24.59 12.90
N PRO A 154 -12.23 -25.04 12.52
CA PRO A 154 -11.37 -24.30 11.62
C PRO A 154 -12.03 -24.11 10.25
N ARG A 155 -11.79 -22.97 9.62
CA ARG A 155 -12.26 -22.64 8.27
C ARG A 155 -11.12 -22.80 7.29
N THR A 156 -11.31 -23.64 6.30
CA THR A 156 -10.35 -23.79 5.20
C THR A 156 -10.70 -22.81 4.09
N ILE A 157 -9.73 -22.02 3.64
CA ILE A 157 -9.85 -21.13 2.49
C ILE A 157 -8.89 -21.55 1.39
N THR A 158 -9.28 -21.30 0.16
CA THR A 158 -8.44 -21.52 -1.02
C THR A 158 -8.01 -20.17 -1.55
N LEU A 159 -6.71 -19.93 -1.57
CA LEU A 159 -6.10 -18.75 -2.15
C LEU A 159 -5.61 -19.11 -3.55
N ARG A 160 -5.87 -18.23 -4.51
CA ARG A 160 -5.45 -18.37 -5.90
C ARG A 160 -4.64 -17.16 -6.31
N ASP A 161 -3.56 -17.39 -7.03
CA ASP A 161 -2.72 -16.36 -7.63
C ASP A 161 -2.69 -16.58 -9.15
N THR A 162 -2.76 -15.47 -9.91
CA THR A 162 -2.50 -15.42 -11.34
C THR A 162 -1.11 -14.82 -11.58
N LEU A 163 -0.70 -14.68 -12.84
CA LEU A 163 0.51 -13.92 -13.20
C LEU A 163 0.42 -12.43 -12.82
N ASN A 164 -0.80 -11.87 -12.72
CA ASN A 164 -0.99 -10.47 -12.32
C ASN A 164 -1.00 -10.30 -10.79
N GLY A 165 -1.23 -11.36 -10.03
CA GLY A 165 -1.19 -11.34 -8.56
C GLY A 165 -2.30 -12.16 -7.93
N PRO A 166 -2.56 -11.99 -6.62
CA PRO A 166 -3.60 -12.73 -5.91
C PRO A 166 -4.98 -12.39 -6.48
N VAL A 167 -5.80 -13.43 -6.63
CA VAL A 167 -7.23 -13.27 -6.92
C VAL A 167 -7.88 -12.64 -5.70
N VAL A 168 -8.39 -11.42 -5.88
CA VAL A 168 -9.14 -10.72 -4.84
C VAL A 168 -10.61 -11.11 -4.98
N PRO A 169 -11.21 -11.77 -3.97
CA PRO A 169 -12.64 -12.03 -4.02
C PRO A 169 -13.40 -10.72 -4.17
N GLY A 170 -14.62 -10.78 -4.70
CA GLY A 170 -15.55 -9.65 -4.77
C GLY A 170 -16.08 -9.16 -3.41
N LEU A 171 -15.23 -9.15 -2.39
CA LEU A 171 -15.48 -8.60 -1.05
C LEU A 171 -15.11 -7.10 -0.98
N ASP A 172 -14.39 -6.58 -1.98
CA ASP A 172 -14.18 -5.15 -2.16
C ASP A 172 -15.48 -4.50 -2.70
N PRO A 173 -15.98 -3.40 -2.09
CA PRO A 173 -17.23 -2.76 -2.47
C PRO A 173 -17.19 -2.23 -3.90
N GLY A 174 -17.68 -3.05 -4.84
CA GLY A 174 -17.94 -2.68 -6.23
C GLY A 174 -17.25 -3.54 -7.27
N LEU A 175 -16.24 -4.34 -6.90
CA LEU A 175 -15.56 -5.22 -7.87
C LEU A 175 -16.52 -6.26 -8.48
N ARG A 176 -17.51 -6.74 -7.71
CA ARG A 176 -18.55 -7.66 -8.23
C ARG A 176 -19.40 -7.05 -9.33
N ASP A 177 -19.70 -5.75 -9.23
CA ASP A 177 -20.59 -5.07 -10.17
C ASP A 177 -19.92 -4.91 -11.55
N VAL A 178 -18.58 -4.88 -11.57
CA VAL A 178 -17.78 -4.68 -12.78
C VAL A 178 -17.12 -5.95 -13.30
N THR A 179 -16.98 -7.00 -12.48
CA THR A 179 -16.39 -8.28 -12.91
C THR A 179 -17.41 -9.11 -13.70
N PRO A 180 -17.15 -9.44 -14.98
CA PRO A 180 -18.10 -10.24 -15.75
C PRO A 180 -18.21 -11.69 -15.28
N ILE A 181 -19.37 -12.31 -15.53
CA ILE A 181 -19.57 -13.73 -15.28
C ILE A 181 -18.53 -14.54 -16.05
N GLY A 182 -17.96 -15.55 -15.38
CA GLY A 182 -16.85 -16.34 -15.92
C GLY A 182 -15.49 -15.66 -15.81
N HIS A 183 -15.38 -14.54 -15.08
CA HIS A 183 -14.11 -13.87 -14.80
C HIS A 183 -13.85 -13.76 -13.30
N VAL A 184 -12.60 -13.48 -12.92
CA VAL A 184 -12.17 -13.13 -11.57
C VAL A 184 -11.30 -11.88 -11.59
N ALA A 185 -11.29 -11.13 -10.49
CA ALA A 185 -10.41 -9.97 -10.31
C ALA A 185 -9.10 -10.41 -9.64
N ALA A 186 -7.96 -9.94 -10.15
CA ALA A 186 -6.64 -10.13 -9.57
C ALA A 186 -5.99 -8.78 -9.30
N LEU A 187 -5.37 -8.63 -8.12
CA LEU A 187 -4.68 -7.39 -7.73
C LEU A 187 -3.24 -7.45 -8.18
N ARG A 188 -2.86 -6.51 -9.05
CA ARG A 188 -1.46 -6.27 -9.43
C ARG A 188 -0.97 -5.02 -8.72
N TRP A 189 -0.14 -5.18 -7.70
CA TRP A 189 0.33 -4.08 -6.88
C TRP A 189 1.85 -4.13 -6.70
N THR A 190 2.53 -2.98 -6.80
CA THR A 190 3.97 -2.86 -6.55
C THR A 190 4.36 -3.39 -5.16
N GLY A 191 3.51 -3.23 -4.15
CA GLY A 191 3.70 -3.75 -2.79
C GLY A 191 3.72 -5.28 -2.68
N LEU A 192 3.36 -6.01 -3.75
CA LEU A 192 3.48 -7.47 -3.82
C LEU A 192 4.81 -7.93 -4.46
N SER A 193 5.70 -7.00 -4.81
CA SER A 193 7.00 -7.32 -5.37
C SER A 193 7.83 -8.19 -4.41
N ARG A 194 8.35 -9.32 -4.92
CA ARG A 194 9.30 -10.16 -4.17
C ARG A 194 10.72 -9.57 -4.14
N GLN A 195 10.94 -8.46 -4.82
CA GLN A 195 12.22 -7.76 -4.91
C GLN A 195 12.15 -6.41 -4.20
N ASP A 196 11.28 -6.28 -3.19
CA ASP A 196 11.11 -5.05 -2.42
C ASP A 196 12.39 -4.69 -1.64
N THR A 197 12.93 -3.49 -1.92
CA THR A 197 14.11 -2.93 -1.25
C THR A 197 13.79 -1.76 -0.33
N THR A 198 12.51 -1.46 -0.08
CA THR A 198 12.05 -0.30 0.70
C THR A 198 12.66 -0.27 2.10
N MET A 199 12.66 -1.39 2.82
CA MET A 199 13.24 -1.43 4.18
C MET A 199 14.72 -1.03 4.17
N THR A 200 15.48 -1.53 3.19
CA THR A 200 16.90 -1.17 2.98
C THR A 200 17.06 0.30 2.63
N ALA A 201 16.22 0.82 1.72
CA ALA A 201 16.22 2.21 1.31
C ALA A 201 15.94 3.16 2.48
N LEU A 202 14.92 2.88 3.30
CA LEU A 202 14.56 3.69 4.48
C LEU A 202 15.60 3.60 5.60
N MET A 203 16.25 2.44 5.80
CA MET A 203 17.43 2.37 6.67
C MET A 203 18.59 3.21 6.12
N GLY A 204 18.75 3.28 4.80
CA GLY A 204 19.72 4.14 4.12
C GLY A 204 19.44 5.63 4.36
N LEU A 205 18.17 6.05 4.26
CA LEU A 205 17.73 7.42 4.58
C LEU A 205 18.12 7.82 6.00
N MET A 206 17.85 6.98 7.00
CA MET A 206 18.21 7.27 8.39
C MET A 206 19.71 7.53 8.61
N ARG A 207 20.56 6.90 7.78
CA ARG A 207 22.03 7.00 7.84
C ARG A 207 22.61 8.05 6.90
N ALA A 208 21.79 8.66 6.06
CA ALA A 208 22.23 9.63 5.08
C ALA A 208 22.88 10.86 5.74
N GLN A 209 23.97 11.33 5.16
CA GLN A 209 24.75 12.47 5.64
C GLN A 209 24.37 13.81 4.97
N GLY A 210 23.35 13.78 4.12
CA GLY A 210 22.81 14.94 3.39
C GLY A 210 21.77 14.53 2.35
N ALA A 211 21.14 15.52 1.71
CA ALA A 211 20.01 15.32 0.81
C ALA A 211 20.35 14.43 -0.40
N ASP A 212 21.54 14.58 -0.98
CA ASP A 212 21.99 13.77 -2.13
C ASP A 212 22.09 12.28 -1.81
N GLN A 213 22.62 11.93 -0.64
CA GLN A 213 22.72 10.54 -0.21
C GLN A 213 21.33 9.97 0.12
N ALA A 214 20.46 10.79 0.72
CA ALA A 214 19.08 10.42 0.97
C ALA A 214 18.33 10.14 -0.34
N GLY A 215 18.45 11.01 -1.36
CA GLY A 215 17.85 10.79 -2.68
C GLY A 215 18.31 9.49 -3.34
N ARG A 216 19.61 9.18 -3.27
CA ARG A 216 20.14 7.90 -3.79
C ARG A 216 19.61 6.69 -3.03
N ALA A 217 19.48 6.77 -1.70
CA ALA A 217 18.91 5.69 -0.90
C ALA A 217 17.42 5.48 -1.24
N LEU A 218 16.67 6.57 -1.36
CA LEU A 218 15.23 6.59 -1.65
C LEU A 218 14.89 6.05 -3.05
N ALA A 219 15.82 6.07 -4.00
CA ALA A 219 15.64 5.41 -5.30
C ALA A 219 15.40 3.89 -5.19
N GLY A 220 15.69 3.28 -4.03
CA GLY A 220 15.38 1.88 -3.73
C GLY A 220 14.02 1.65 -3.07
N VAL A 221 13.17 2.67 -2.88
CA VAL A 221 11.81 2.48 -2.38
C VAL A 221 10.95 1.87 -3.49
N VAL A 222 10.26 0.77 -3.17
CA VAL A 222 9.37 0.06 -4.09
C VAL A 222 7.91 0.35 -3.77
N ALA A 223 7.55 0.23 -2.49
CA ALA A 223 6.21 0.50 -1.96
C ALA A 223 6.25 0.73 -0.44
N PRO A 224 5.28 1.46 0.13
CA PRO A 224 4.24 2.21 -0.57
C PRO A 224 4.82 3.44 -1.27
N ALA A 225 4.03 4.06 -2.16
CA ALA A 225 4.38 5.36 -2.73
C ALA A 225 4.45 6.43 -1.63
N LEU A 226 5.58 7.12 -1.55
CA LEU A 226 5.85 8.13 -0.52
C LEU A 226 6.39 9.41 -1.16
N ASN A 227 5.89 10.54 -0.68
CA ASN A 227 6.59 11.81 -0.80
C ASN A 227 7.55 11.95 0.38
N VAL A 228 8.79 12.36 0.11
CA VAL A 228 9.78 12.60 1.16
C VAL A 228 10.28 14.04 1.05
N THR A 229 10.00 14.83 2.08
CA THR A 229 10.51 16.20 2.23
C THR A 229 11.76 16.16 3.08
N LEU A 230 12.80 16.90 2.67
CA LEU A 230 14.12 16.91 3.32
C LEU A 230 14.50 18.33 3.73
N ALA A 231 15.25 18.48 4.82
CA ALA A 231 15.95 19.72 5.16
C ALA A 231 17.30 19.42 5.83
N GLU A 232 18.34 20.11 5.38
CA GLU A 232 19.76 19.94 5.74
C GLU A 232 20.42 21.28 6.09
#